data_AF-S4I8L5-F1
#
_entry.id   AF-S4I8L5-F1
#
_cell.length_a   1.000
_cell.length_b   1.000
_cell.length_c   1.000
_cell.angle_alpha   90.00
_cell.angle_beta   90.00
_cell.angle_gamma   90.00
#
_symmetry.space_group_name_H-M   'P 1'
#
loop_
_entity.id
_entity.type
_entity.pdbx_description
1 polymer ?
#
loop_
_entity_poly.entity_id
_entity_poly.type
_entity_poly.pdbx_seq_one_letter_code
_entity_poly.pdbx_strand_id
1 'polypeptide(L)'
;MEYENNANNTKSIASKPMFWMQIMANIVPILANIALAIMAFLQKSWMMLAMIVPSIMMYIACLIPQIVQYNSNKNNKSLVKNNTNQSVHFSKTTVDSHIKGVPETLVPINLEAMLINNANQIVSTNYSKNMQNRVPPWKNVVYAWLVSSKNSLEAPIGINSSGYFCIDLVKNGPHALVAGTTGSGKSVLLTSWCLALAFKYSPKLLQFVFMDFKGGATFDSLSTLPHSVGNVGDLNLKHAARALRGLEMELDRRERLVANQGCHDISQVKPSEPSMVIVIDEFHALKNQLPDYMNRLIRIASVGRSLGMHLIACTQNPMGQVNADMKANMSINICLRVRDAMQSHELLGSPAAASINPNNPGAAYCNTGDGIVALQCSQSQNKNSLIKAIELAGKFYCYKTPKQLFSAPLPRYLNNSTLNKYCKNTKDSEFGLLIGLKDDGINLSEAILPINLGNIAIIGGSKRGKSNLINAIKNAISMQNLDSKNIHIQDNADSLLEPFNSDEKSKELQCKLKDTKTTVIFCAQNARHIRIPEQAPVRIIFPTGDAATDSMLGIPNDLLKTLSVEDYQTPGRCIMVIPGKANLLQILSFT
;
A
#
# COMPACT_ATOMS: atom_id res chain seq x y z
N MET A 1 46.44 28.45 -20.74
CA MET A 1 45.23 29.13 -21.27
C MET A 1 45.39 29.38 -22.77
N GLU A 2 45.49 28.34 -23.59
CA GLU A 2 45.47 28.53 -25.06
C GLU A 2 44.85 27.33 -25.83
N TYR A 3 44.29 26.34 -25.13
CA TYR A 3 43.67 25.16 -25.76
C TYR A 3 42.13 25.10 -25.69
N GLU A 4 41.45 26.05 -25.03
CA GLU A 4 39.97 26.05 -24.93
C GLU A 4 39.24 27.00 -25.91
N ASN A 5 39.97 27.86 -26.63
CA ASN A 5 39.33 28.83 -27.53
C ASN A 5 38.90 28.27 -28.90
N ASN A 6 39.34 27.06 -29.28
CA ASN A 6 38.95 26.45 -30.55
C ASN A 6 37.68 25.59 -30.50
N ALA A 7 37.18 25.22 -29.32
CA ALA A 7 35.97 24.40 -29.18
C ALA A 7 34.66 25.21 -29.28
N ASN A 8 34.71 26.52 -29.04
CA ASN A 8 33.53 27.39 -29.05
C ASN A 8 33.21 28.01 -30.43
N ASN A 9 34.16 28.00 -31.37
CA ASN A 9 33.93 28.52 -32.72
C ASN A 9 33.23 27.52 -33.66
N THR A 10 33.21 26.23 -33.34
CA THR A 10 32.60 25.19 -34.19
C THR A 10 31.09 25.04 -33.99
N LYS A 11 30.52 25.50 -32.87
CA LYS A 11 29.06 25.40 -32.61
C LYS A 11 28.23 26.56 -33.19
N SER A 12 28.83 27.69 -33.57
CA SER A 12 28.06 28.83 -34.10
C SER A 12 27.77 28.74 -35.60
N ILE A 13 28.58 27.96 -36.33
CA ILE A 13 28.48 27.82 -37.80
C ILE A 13 27.39 26.81 -38.22
N ALA A 14 26.97 25.91 -37.33
CA ALA A 14 26.01 24.83 -37.64
C ALA A 14 24.52 25.28 -37.72
N SER A 15 24.15 26.48 -37.25
CA SER A 15 22.74 26.89 -37.15
C SER A 15 22.13 27.48 -38.44
N LYS A 16 22.93 28.19 -39.25
CA LYS A 16 22.47 28.76 -40.53
C LYS A 16 22.25 27.73 -41.64
N PRO A 17 23.18 26.78 -41.90
CA PRO A 17 22.99 25.82 -43.00
C PRO A 17 21.83 24.86 -42.73
N MET A 18 21.62 24.45 -41.48
CA MET A 18 20.52 23.55 -41.08
C MET A 18 19.14 24.19 -41.27
N PHE A 19 19.01 25.50 -40.99
CA PHE A 19 17.78 26.25 -41.24
C PHE A 19 17.46 26.38 -42.74
N TRP A 20 18.46 26.70 -43.56
CA TRP A 20 18.29 26.76 -45.02
C TRP A 20 17.95 25.39 -45.61
N MET A 21 18.51 24.32 -45.08
CA MET A 21 18.20 22.95 -45.50
C MET A 21 16.75 22.55 -45.17
N GLN A 22 16.23 22.95 -44.00
CA GLN A 22 14.82 22.72 -43.61
C GLN A 22 13.83 23.53 -44.46
N ILE A 23 14.16 24.79 -44.79
CA ILE A 23 13.33 25.60 -45.71
C ILE A 23 13.31 24.97 -47.11
N MET A 24 14.47 24.58 -47.63
CA MET A 24 14.55 23.96 -48.97
C MET A 24 13.77 22.65 -49.04
N ALA A 25 13.77 21.84 -47.98
CA ALA A 25 12.99 20.61 -47.90
C ALA A 25 11.46 20.85 -48.00
N ASN A 26 10.97 22.02 -47.57
CA ASN A 26 9.55 22.37 -47.64
C ASN A 26 9.16 23.12 -48.93
N ILE A 27 10.10 23.82 -49.57
CA ILE A 27 9.85 24.56 -50.83
C ILE A 27 9.73 23.61 -52.03
N VAL A 28 10.53 22.55 -52.08
CA VAL A 28 10.54 21.60 -53.21
C VAL A 28 9.16 20.92 -53.43
N PRO A 29 8.47 20.40 -52.40
CA PRO A 29 7.12 19.85 -52.54
C PRO A 29 6.07 20.89 -52.95
N ILE A 30 6.20 22.15 -52.51
CA ILE A 30 5.28 23.23 -52.88
C ILE A 30 5.38 23.51 -54.39
N LEU A 31 6.60 23.62 -54.92
CA LEU A 31 6.81 23.85 -56.36
C LEU A 31 6.30 22.68 -57.20
N ALA A 32 6.49 21.43 -56.75
CA ALA A 32 5.97 20.25 -57.42
C ALA A 32 4.42 20.23 -57.46
N ASN A 33 3.76 20.56 -56.34
CA ASN A 33 2.31 20.63 -56.27
C ASN A 33 1.73 21.80 -57.08
N ILE A 34 2.42 22.94 -57.15
CA ILE A 34 2.03 24.05 -58.03
C ILE A 34 2.14 23.65 -59.51
N ALA A 35 3.21 22.95 -59.91
CA ALA A 35 3.34 22.44 -61.27
C ALA A 35 2.20 21.45 -61.63
N LEU A 36 1.86 20.55 -60.70
CA LEU A 36 0.71 19.65 -60.82
C LEU A 36 -0.63 20.40 -60.91
N ALA A 37 -0.81 21.47 -60.14
CA ALA A 37 -2.01 22.32 -60.21
C ALA A 37 -2.13 23.05 -61.56
N ILE A 38 -1.01 23.57 -62.09
CA ILE A 38 -0.96 24.21 -63.42
C ILE A 38 -1.28 23.18 -64.51
N MET A 39 -0.72 21.97 -64.41
CA MET A 39 -1.01 20.89 -65.36
C MET A 39 -2.49 20.47 -65.30
N ALA A 40 -3.06 20.34 -64.10
CA ALA A 40 -4.49 20.05 -63.92
C ALA A 40 -5.40 21.15 -64.48
N PHE A 41 -4.99 22.43 -64.36
CA PHE A 41 -5.70 23.56 -64.95
C PHE A 41 -5.67 23.53 -66.48
N LEU A 42 -4.51 23.23 -67.08
CA LEU A 42 -4.36 23.08 -68.53
C LEU A 42 -5.20 21.92 -69.09
N GLN A 43 -5.36 20.84 -68.31
CA GLN A 43 -6.17 19.67 -68.67
C GLN A 43 -7.67 19.81 -68.37
N LYS A 44 -8.12 20.96 -67.81
CA LYS A 44 -9.50 21.18 -67.34
C LYS A 44 -10.01 20.10 -66.37
N SER A 45 -9.12 19.46 -65.62
CA SER A 45 -9.43 18.37 -64.69
C SER A 45 -9.69 18.91 -63.27
N TRP A 46 -10.84 19.56 -63.09
CA TRP A 46 -11.20 20.26 -61.84
C TRP A 46 -11.16 19.38 -60.57
N MET A 47 -11.44 18.08 -60.67
CA MET A 47 -11.32 17.15 -59.54
C MET A 47 -9.87 16.98 -59.05
N MET A 48 -8.91 16.95 -59.98
CA MET A 48 -7.50 16.81 -59.63
C MET A 48 -6.99 18.09 -58.95
N LEU A 49 -7.44 19.25 -59.42
CA LEU A 49 -7.16 20.53 -58.79
C LEU A 49 -7.67 20.56 -57.34
N ALA A 50 -8.91 20.11 -57.11
CA ALA A 50 -9.53 20.08 -55.79
C ALA A 50 -8.79 19.19 -54.77
N MET A 51 -8.11 18.13 -55.23
CA MET A 51 -7.31 17.25 -54.35
C MET A 51 -5.92 17.83 -54.02
N ILE A 52 -5.39 18.73 -54.85
CA ILE A 52 -4.05 19.33 -54.68
C ILE A 52 -4.08 20.57 -53.76
N VAL A 53 -5.20 21.30 -53.69
CA VAL A 53 -5.29 22.51 -52.84
C VAL A 53 -5.02 22.23 -51.35
N PRO A 54 -5.57 21.16 -50.72
CA PRO A 54 -5.31 20.87 -49.30
C PRO A 54 -3.84 20.57 -49.00
N SER A 55 -3.12 19.90 -49.91
CA SER A 55 -1.71 19.59 -49.71
C SER A 55 -0.85 20.85 -49.76
N ILE A 56 -1.12 21.76 -50.71
CA ILE A 56 -0.45 23.08 -50.78
C ILE A 56 -0.70 23.90 -49.51
N MET A 57 -1.95 23.94 -49.02
CA MET A 57 -2.29 24.66 -47.77
C MET A 57 -1.53 24.11 -46.56
N MET A 58 -1.40 22.79 -46.44
CA MET A 58 -0.68 22.14 -45.35
C MET A 58 0.82 22.49 -45.36
N TYR A 59 1.47 22.50 -46.53
CA TYR A 59 2.89 22.88 -46.62
C TYR A 59 3.12 24.37 -46.32
N ILE A 60 2.23 25.25 -46.74
CA ILE A 60 2.30 26.69 -46.40
C ILE A 60 2.11 26.88 -44.89
N ALA A 61 1.16 26.18 -44.27
CA ALA A 61 0.93 26.23 -42.83
C ALA A 61 2.16 25.77 -42.01
N CYS A 62 2.94 24.81 -42.50
CA CYS A 62 4.20 24.37 -41.88
C CYS A 62 5.35 25.38 -42.04
N LEU A 63 5.34 26.22 -43.08
CA LEU A 63 6.40 27.18 -43.39
C LEU A 63 6.27 28.49 -42.59
N ILE A 64 5.04 28.91 -42.28
CA ILE A 64 4.76 30.15 -41.54
C ILE A 64 5.44 30.18 -40.16
N PRO A 65 5.32 29.16 -39.28
CA PRO A 65 5.98 29.15 -37.96
C PRO A 65 7.50 29.24 -38.05
N GLN A 66 8.11 28.62 -39.06
CA GLN A 66 9.55 28.59 -39.25
C GLN A 66 10.10 29.98 -39.65
N ILE A 67 9.39 30.69 -40.53
CA ILE A 67 9.74 32.06 -40.93
C ILE A 67 9.53 33.05 -39.76
N VAL A 68 8.43 32.89 -39.02
CA VAL A 68 8.14 33.71 -37.83
C VAL A 68 9.22 33.51 -36.76
N GLN A 69 9.64 32.27 -36.51
CA GLN A 69 10.71 31.95 -35.55
C GLN A 69 12.07 32.55 -35.98
N TYR A 70 12.38 32.56 -37.28
CA TYR A 70 13.58 33.19 -37.81
C TYR A 70 13.57 34.71 -37.71
N ASN A 71 12.46 35.36 -38.07
CA ASN A 71 12.32 36.81 -37.96
C ASN A 71 12.30 37.28 -36.51
N SER A 72 11.67 36.53 -35.60
CA SER A 72 11.75 36.77 -34.16
C SER A 72 13.19 36.70 -33.64
N ASN A 73 13.96 35.68 -34.07
CA ASN A 73 15.38 35.55 -33.73
C ASN A 73 16.27 36.64 -34.36
N LYS A 74 15.90 37.16 -35.53
CA LYS A 74 16.61 38.27 -36.20
C LYS A 74 16.32 39.61 -35.51
N ASN A 75 15.08 39.87 -35.12
CA ASN A 75 14.66 41.06 -34.37
C ASN A 75 15.24 41.07 -32.94
N ASN A 76 15.31 39.92 -32.28
CA ASN A 76 16.00 39.80 -30.98
C ASN A 76 17.52 40.05 -31.09
N LYS A 77 18.15 39.74 -32.23
CA LYS A 77 19.57 40.07 -32.46
C LYS A 77 19.82 41.55 -32.78
N SER A 78 18.86 42.26 -33.40
CA SER A 78 18.98 43.72 -33.60
C SER A 78 18.72 44.52 -32.33
N LEU A 79 17.81 44.06 -31.45
CA LEU A 79 17.57 44.67 -30.14
C LEU A 79 18.75 44.48 -29.17
N VAL A 80 19.49 43.37 -29.28
CA VAL A 80 20.68 43.11 -28.44
C VAL A 80 21.91 43.94 -28.87
N LYS A 81 21.98 44.43 -30.11
CA LYS A 81 23.12 45.24 -30.59
C LYS A 81 23.10 46.70 -30.13
N ASN A 82 21.96 47.23 -29.70
CA ASN A 82 21.84 48.64 -29.28
C ASN A 82 22.04 48.88 -27.77
N ASN A 83 22.14 47.82 -26.96
CA ASN A 83 22.27 47.93 -25.50
C ASN A 83 23.65 47.52 -24.95
N THR A 84 24.68 47.39 -25.78
CA THR A 84 26.05 47.12 -25.32
C THR A 84 26.82 48.42 -25.04
N ASN A 85 26.30 49.23 -24.11
CA ASN A 85 27.04 50.32 -23.47
C ASN A 85 26.38 50.66 -22.13
N GLN A 86 26.36 49.71 -21.20
CA GLN A 86 26.42 49.96 -19.76
C GLN A 86 26.52 48.64 -18.99
N SER A 87 27.59 48.52 -18.24
CA SER A 87 27.98 47.37 -17.43
C SER A 87 27.15 47.27 -16.16
N VAL A 88 26.21 46.32 -16.07
CA VAL A 88 25.79 45.66 -14.82
C VAL A 88 25.35 44.23 -15.16
N HIS A 89 25.94 43.23 -14.52
CA HIS A 89 25.60 41.82 -14.65
C HIS A 89 24.14 41.56 -14.25
N PHE A 90 23.29 41.20 -15.23
CA PHE A 90 22.02 40.50 -14.99
C PHE A 90 21.97 39.26 -15.90
N SER A 91 21.90 38.10 -15.27
CA SER A 91 21.80 36.79 -15.91
C SER A 91 20.41 36.60 -16.52
N LYS A 92 20.40 36.01 -17.72
CA LYS A 92 19.23 35.62 -18.51
C LYS A 92 18.28 34.73 -17.69
N THR A 93 17.08 35.25 -17.42
CA THR A 93 15.90 34.50 -16.99
C THR A 93 14.86 34.55 -18.10
N THR A 94 14.39 33.37 -18.50
CA THR A 94 13.13 33.03 -19.20
C THR A 94 13.34 31.58 -19.65
N VAL A 95 13.04 30.58 -18.80
CA VAL A 95 11.73 29.90 -18.75
C VAL A 95 11.31 29.34 -17.36
N ASP A 96 12.08 29.43 -16.26
CA ASP A 96 11.72 28.74 -14.99
C ASP A 96 11.04 29.64 -13.93
N SER A 97 9.73 29.88 -14.00
CA SER A 97 9.03 30.78 -13.06
C SER A 97 8.34 30.11 -11.85
N HIS A 98 8.50 28.80 -11.60
CA HIS A 98 7.83 28.12 -10.47
C HIS A 98 8.70 27.17 -9.65
N ILE A 99 10.03 27.13 -9.87
CA ILE A 99 10.95 26.27 -9.11
C ILE A 99 11.75 27.13 -8.13
N LYS A 100 11.55 26.91 -6.83
CA LYS A 100 12.29 27.63 -5.77
C LYS A 100 13.48 26.82 -5.29
N GLY A 101 14.69 27.33 -5.53
CA GLY A 101 15.95 26.80 -4.99
C GLY A 101 16.57 25.65 -5.79
N VAL A 102 17.78 25.25 -5.39
CA VAL A 102 18.51 24.09 -5.92
C VAL A 102 18.83 23.16 -4.75
N PRO A 103 18.38 21.89 -4.77
CA PRO A 103 18.55 20.97 -3.63
C PRO A 103 20.01 20.81 -3.19
N GLU A 104 20.95 20.85 -4.14
CA GLU A 104 22.38 20.62 -3.91
C GLU A 104 23.07 21.71 -3.08
N THR A 105 22.42 22.87 -2.92
CA THR A 105 22.92 23.97 -2.07
C THR A 105 22.54 23.81 -0.61
N LEU A 106 21.73 22.80 -0.28
CA LEU A 106 21.18 22.58 1.05
C LEU A 106 22.01 21.52 1.81
N VAL A 107 22.33 21.82 3.07
CA VAL A 107 23.08 20.90 3.93
C VAL A 107 22.16 19.83 4.51
N PRO A 108 22.51 18.54 4.46
CA PRO A 108 21.72 17.49 5.11
C PRO A 108 21.51 17.78 6.59
N ILE A 109 20.27 17.63 7.07
CA ILE A 109 19.94 17.80 8.48
C ILE A 109 19.54 16.47 9.12
N ASN A 110 19.92 16.33 10.39
CA ASN A 110 19.50 15.19 11.20
C ASN A 110 18.05 15.36 11.63
N LEU A 111 17.26 14.30 11.47
CA LEU A 111 15.86 14.28 11.88
C LEU A 111 15.71 14.61 13.37
N GLU A 112 16.56 14.05 14.23
CA GLU A 112 16.50 14.25 15.67
C GLU A 112 16.68 15.73 16.05
N ALA A 113 17.57 16.44 15.36
CA ALA A 113 17.78 17.87 15.57
C ALA A 113 16.56 18.68 15.14
N MET A 114 15.92 18.33 14.02
CA MET A 114 14.68 18.96 13.57
C MET A 114 13.53 18.77 14.57
N LEU A 115 13.36 17.53 15.07
CA LEU A 115 12.28 17.19 15.99
C LEU A 115 12.45 17.86 17.35
N ILE A 116 13.67 17.88 17.89
CA ILE A 116 13.97 18.53 19.17
C ILE A 116 13.85 20.05 19.07
N ASN A 117 14.33 20.67 17.99
CA ASN A 117 14.23 22.12 17.82
C ASN A 117 12.78 22.58 17.58
N ASN A 118 11.98 21.83 16.83
CA ASN A 118 10.54 22.09 16.70
C ASN A 118 9.83 21.93 18.05
N ALA A 119 10.19 20.93 18.86
CA ALA A 119 9.63 20.76 20.20
C ALA A 119 10.06 21.90 21.14
N ASN A 120 11.31 22.35 21.07
CA ASN A 120 11.86 23.39 21.94
C ASN A 120 11.39 24.81 21.59
N GLN A 121 11.07 25.10 20.32
CA GLN A 121 10.40 26.37 19.95
C GLN A 121 9.02 26.53 20.63
N ILE A 122 8.36 25.42 21.00
CA ILE A 122 7.10 25.43 21.76
C ILE A 122 7.38 25.61 23.27
N VAL A 123 8.52 25.09 23.77
CA VAL A 123 8.91 25.15 25.19
C VAL A 123 9.58 26.49 25.59
N SER A 124 10.05 27.27 24.63
CA SER A 124 10.85 28.49 24.86
C SER A 124 10.07 29.71 25.35
N THR A 125 9.05 29.54 26.18
CA THR A 125 8.47 30.67 26.92
C THR A 125 9.05 30.84 28.32
N ASN A 126 9.68 29.86 28.98
CA ASN A 126 10.19 30.09 30.36
C ASN A 126 11.30 29.16 30.93
N TYR A 127 11.93 28.25 30.18
CA TYR A 127 12.94 27.35 30.79
C TYR A 127 14.39 27.69 30.43
N SER A 128 15.12 28.07 31.47
CA SER A 128 16.47 28.59 31.55
C SER A 128 17.57 27.74 30.87
N LYS A 129 18.59 28.45 30.39
CA LYS A 129 19.78 28.04 29.61
C LYS A 129 20.71 26.98 30.23
N ASN A 130 20.40 26.36 31.37
CA ASN A 130 21.37 25.56 32.15
C ASN A 130 20.95 24.11 32.45
N MET A 131 20.51 23.36 31.45
CA MET A 131 20.47 21.89 31.54
C MET A 131 21.01 21.22 30.26
N GLN A 132 22.33 21.08 30.20
CA GLN A 132 23.02 20.10 29.34
C GLN A 132 22.84 18.65 29.85
N ASN A 133 21.98 18.42 30.85
CA ASN A 133 21.51 17.08 31.19
C ASN A 133 20.38 16.68 30.23
N ARG A 134 20.78 15.94 29.19
CA ARG A 134 19.95 15.36 28.12
C ARG A 134 18.62 14.82 28.66
N VAL A 135 17.54 15.56 28.44
CA VAL A 135 16.18 15.04 28.63
C VAL A 135 16.09 13.71 27.86
N PRO A 136 15.72 12.58 28.50
CA PRO A 136 15.68 11.30 27.82
C PRO A 136 14.71 11.41 26.63
N PRO A 137 15.07 10.93 25.43
CA PRO A 137 14.34 11.22 24.19
C PRO A 137 12.83 10.94 24.25
N TRP A 138 12.39 9.97 25.04
CA TRP A 138 10.97 9.63 25.21
C TRP A 138 10.13 10.73 25.88
N LYS A 139 10.73 11.58 26.75
CA LYS A 139 9.99 12.70 27.38
C LYS A 139 9.59 13.75 26.35
N ASN A 140 10.44 14.00 25.36
CA ASN A 140 10.14 14.93 24.27
C ASN A 140 9.00 14.38 23.38
N VAL A 141 8.97 13.06 23.16
CA VAL A 141 7.86 12.38 22.46
C VAL A 141 6.55 12.58 23.24
N VAL A 142 6.56 12.29 24.55
CA VAL A 142 5.39 12.47 25.42
C VAL A 142 4.89 13.92 25.40
N TYR A 143 5.79 14.89 25.45
CA TYR A 143 5.45 16.30 25.35
C TYR A 143 4.80 16.63 24.00
N ALA A 144 5.39 16.18 22.89
CA ALA A 144 4.83 16.38 21.56
C ALA A 144 3.42 15.76 21.42
N TRP A 145 3.20 14.58 22.01
CA TRP A 145 1.90 13.92 22.05
C TRP A 145 0.83 14.67 22.87
N LEU A 146 1.23 15.40 23.91
CA LEU A 146 0.32 16.22 24.71
C LEU A 146 -0.10 17.50 23.99
N VAL A 147 0.78 18.06 23.16
CA VAL A 147 0.55 19.34 22.47
C VAL A 147 -0.10 19.16 21.09
N SER A 148 0.08 18.01 20.44
CA SER A 148 -0.39 17.79 19.07
C SER A 148 -1.92 17.86 18.94
N SER A 149 -2.39 18.55 17.90
CA SER A 149 -3.81 18.65 17.54
C SER A 149 -4.23 17.54 16.57
N LYS A 150 -5.50 17.12 16.63
CA LYS A 150 -6.08 16.13 15.71
C LYS A 150 -6.26 16.64 14.27
N ASN A 151 -6.35 17.96 14.07
CA ASN A 151 -6.74 18.55 12.78
C ASN A 151 -5.57 18.74 11.80
N SER A 152 -4.37 18.25 12.13
CA SER A 152 -3.19 18.32 11.28
C SER A 152 -2.37 17.05 11.40
N LEU A 153 -1.72 16.66 10.32
CA LEU A 153 -0.69 15.60 10.30
C LEU A 153 0.57 16.17 9.66
N GLU A 154 1.08 17.22 10.28
CA GLU A 154 2.24 17.95 9.82
C GLU A 154 3.52 17.30 10.37
N ALA A 155 4.43 16.91 9.49
CA ALA A 155 5.74 16.43 9.86
C ALA A 155 6.88 17.18 9.14
N PRO A 156 7.97 17.52 9.85
CA PRO A 156 9.20 17.97 9.21
C PRO A 156 9.81 16.81 8.42
N ILE A 157 10.09 17.02 7.14
CA ILE A 157 10.71 15.99 6.28
C ILE A 157 12.11 16.36 5.81
N GLY A 158 12.51 17.64 5.91
CA GLY A 158 13.80 18.11 5.43
C GLY A 158 13.98 19.62 5.58
N ILE A 159 14.94 20.19 4.85
CA ILE A 159 15.13 21.63 4.76
C ILE A 159 14.94 22.13 3.33
N ASN A 160 14.57 23.40 3.20
CA ASN A 160 14.61 24.16 1.97
C ASN A 160 15.41 25.45 2.19
N SER A 161 15.45 26.34 1.19
CA SER A 161 16.16 27.63 1.29
C SER A 161 15.64 28.57 2.38
N SER A 162 14.42 28.35 2.86
CA SER A 162 13.76 29.15 3.91
C SER A 162 13.84 28.51 5.31
N GLY A 163 14.40 27.31 5.47
CA GLY A 163 14.50 26.61 6.75
C GLY A 163 13.88 25.22 6.74
N TYR A 164 13.21 24.83 7.84
CA TYR A 164 12.56 23.53 7.93
C TYR A 164 11.39 23.41 6.96
N PHE A 165 11.38 22.34 6.18
CA PHE A 165 10.31 22.00 5.27
C PHE A 165 9.40 20.94 5.90
N CYS A 166 8.16 21.32 6.16
CA CYS A 166 7.12 20.48 6.74
C CYS A 166 6.06 20.15 5.69
N ILE A 167 5.48 18.95 5.79
CA ILE A 167 4.33 18.52 5.00
C ILE A 167 3.20 18.14 5.95
N ASP A 168 2.00 18.67 5.71
CA ASP A 168 0.76 18.31 6.40
C ASP A 168 -0.14 17.45 5.52
N LEU A 169 -0.26 16.16 5.85
CA LEU A 169 -1.09 15.21 5.11
C LEU A 169 -2.59 15.55 5.17
N VAL A 170 -3.06 16.35 6.13
CA VAL A 170 -4.47 16.77 6.19
C VAL A 170 -4.69 18.02 5.34
N LYS A 171 -3.80 19.01 5.43
CA LYS A 171 -3.97 20.31 4.76
C LYS A 171 -3.44 20.36 3.33
N ASN A 172 -2.22 19.88 3.09
CA ASN A 172 -1.62 19.86 1.75
C ASN A 172 -2.25 18.78 0.85
N GLY A 173 -2.98 17.86 1.48
CA GLY A 173 -3.91 16.93 0.87
C GLY A 173 -3.57 15.47 1.22
N PRO A 174 -4.60 14.62 1.22
CA PRO A 174 -4.62 13.36 1.98
C PRO A 174 -3.58 12.34 1.53
N HIS A 175 -3.15 12.41 0.27
CA HIS A 175 -2.35 11.37 -0.35
C HIS A 175 -1.11 11.97 -1.01
N ALA A 176 -0.01 11.23 -0.93
CA ALA A 176 1.27 11.60 -1.47
C ALA A 176 1.78 10.55 -2.47
N LEU A 177 2.39 11.02 -3.55
CA LEU A 177 3.11 10.21 -4.51
C LEU A 177 4.61 10.53 -4.42
N VAL A 178 5.41 9.51 -4.14
CA VAL A 178 6.86 9.63 -3.99
C VAL A 178 7.57 8.84 -5.09
N ALA A 179 8.32 9.52 -5.94
CA ALA A 179 9.14 8.87 -6.97
C ALA A 179 10.63 9.01 -6.69
N GLY A 180 11.40 7.97 -6.98
CA GLY A 180 12.85 8.04 -6.89
C GLY A 180 13.53 6.73 -7.24
N THR A 181 14.64 6.81 -7.98
CA THR A 181 15.41 5.64 -8.39
C THR A 181 16.13 4.98 -7.20
N THR A 182 16.58 3.73 -7.36
CA THR A 182 17.41 3.08 -6.33
C THR A 182 18.64 3.93 -6.00
N GLY A 183 18.91 4.10 -4.70
CA GLY A 183 20.00 4.96 -4.20
C GLY A 183 19.67 6.45 -4.11
N SER A 184 18.48 6.90 -4.53
CA SER A 184 18.09 8.32 -4.43
C SER A 184 17.77 8.80 -3.01
N GLY A 185 17.59 7.89 -2.06
CA GLY A 185 17.20 8.20 -0.67
C GLY A 185 15.72 7.98 -0.34
N LYS A 186 14.92 7.42 -1.26
CA LYS A 186 13.47 7.16 -1.05
C LYS A 186 13.15 6.43 0.26
N SER A 187 13.78 5.28 0.53
CA SER A 187 13.54 4.51 1.76
C SER A 187 13.94 5.27 3.03
N VAL A 188 14.98 6.13 2.94
CA VAL A 188 15.41 7.00 4.04
C VAL A 188 14.38 8.09 4.30
N LEU A 189 13.88 8.76 3.25
CA LEU A 189 12.79 9.73 3.36
C LEU A 189 11.55 9.11 4.01
N LEU A 190 11.10 7.94 3.54
CA LEU A 190 9.90 7.28 4.10
C LEU A 190 10.08 6.94 5.57
N THR A 191 11.26 6.42 5.93
CA THR A 191 11.60 6.12 7.32
C THR A 191 11.59 7.38 8.17
N SER A 192 12.27 8.44 7.74
CA SER A 192 12.33 9.71 8.47
C SER A 192 10.95 10.35 8.62
N TRP A 193 10.13 10.33 7.57
CA TRP A 193 8.78 10.91 7.59
C TRP A 193 7.85 10.17 8.54
N CYS A 194 7.83 8.84 8.50
CA CYS A 194 7.03 8.04 9.42
C CYS A 194 7.47 8.22 10.88
N LEU A 195 8.78 8.28 11.12
CA LEU A 195 9.33 8.55 12.46
C LEU A 195 8.98 9.96 12.96
N ALA A 196 9.03 10.97 12.09
CA ALA A 196 8.64 12.34 12.43
C ALA A 196 7.17 12.42 12.86
N LEU A 197 6.28 11.74 12.11
CA LEU A 197 4.87 11.63 12.45
C LEU A 197 4.65 10.87 13.76
N ALA A 198 5.29 9.71 13.94
CA ALA A 198 5.18 8.90 15.17
C ALA A 198 5.72 9.62 16.42
N PHE A 199 6.75 10.47 16.25
CA PHE A 199 7.28 11.32 17.30
C PHE A 199 6.27 12.41 17.70
N LYS A 200 5.62 13.05 16.74
CA LYS A 200 4.72 14.19 17.00
C LYS A 200 3.33 13.77 17.46
N TYR A 201 2.79 12.67 16.92
CA TYR A 201 1.41 12.24 17.16
C TYR A 201 1.35 10.94 17.94
N SER A 202 0.46 10.86 18.93
CA SER A 202 0.29 9.64 19.72
C SER A 202 -0.41 8.51 18.91
N PRO A 203 -0.26 7.24 19.31
CA PRO A 203 -0.98 6.12 18.69
C PRO A 203 -2.52 6.22 18.74
N LYS A 204 -3.07 7.08 19.62
CA LYS A 204 -4.52 7.38 19.68
C LYS A 204 -4.97 8.34 18.57
N LEU A 205 -4.04 9.08 17.98
CA LEU A 205 -4.29 10.04 16.91
C LEU A 205 -3.80 9.55 15.56
N LEU A 206 -2.82 8.63 15.54
CA LEU A 206 -2.16 8.17 14.31
C LEU A 206 -1.90 6.67 14.35
N GLN A 207 -2.21 5.99 13.24
CA GLN A 207 -1.88 4.59 13.00
C GLN A 207 -1.19 4.43 11.65
N PHE A 208 -0.33 3.40 11.54
CA PHE A 208 0.37 3.07 10.30
C PHE A 208 0.01 1.69 9.78
N VAL A 209 -0.12 1.59 8.46
CA VAL A 209 -0.09 0.32 7.71
C VAL A 209 1.06 0.39 6.72
N PHE A 210 1.99 -0.55 6.82
CA PHE A 210 3.16 -0.65 5.95
C PHE A 210 3.02 -1.79 4.96
N MET A 211 3.34 -1.53 3.69
CA MET A 211 3.42 -2.55 2.63
C MET A 211 4.70 -2.34 1.81
N ASP A 212 5.66 -3.27 1.91
CA ASP A 212 6.92 -3.27 1.14
C ASP A 212 6.89 -4.40 0.10
N PHE A 213 6.79 -4.03 -1.18
CA PHE A 213 6.80 -4.98 -2.29
C PHE A 213 8.18 -5.20 -2.92
N LYS A 214 9.27 -4.63 -2.36
CA LYS A 214 10.62 -4.74 -2.93
C LYS A 214 11.43 -5.92 -2.40
N GLY A 215 10.90 -6.69 -1.45
CA GLY A 215 11.70 -7.62 -0.64
C GLY A 215 12.72 -6.88 0.23
N GLY A 216 12.47 -5.60 0.50
CA GLY A 216 13.23 -4.78 1.42
C GLY A 216 12.67 -4.89 2.82
N ALA A 217 13.53 -4.65 3.82
CA ALA A 217 13.16 -4.56 5.23
C ALA A 217 12.96 -3.09 5.65
N THR A 218 12.50 -2.22 4.74
CA THR A 218 12.45 -0.76 4.98
C THR A 218 11.60 -0.45 6.21
N PHE A 219 10.43 -1.08 6.29
CA PHE A 219 9.44 -0.83 7.34
C PHE A 219 9.50 -1.82 8.50
N ASP A 220 10.32 -2.87 8.44
CA ASP A 220 10.39 -3.88 9.51
C ASP A 220 10.77 -3.26 10.85
N SER A 221 11.75 -2.35 10.84
CA SER A 221 12.12 -1.59 12.05
C SER A 221 11.00 -0.66 12.55
N LEU A 222 10.13 -0.17 11.66
CA LEU A 222 9.00 0.69 12.04
C LEU A 222 7.78 -0.10 12.49
N SER A 223 7.69 -1.38 12.11
CA SER A 223 6.57 -2.24 12.48
C SER A 223 6.47 -2.49 13.99
N THR A 224 7.56 -2.25 14.75
CA THR A 224 7.58 -2.34 16.22
C THR A 224 6.98 -1.12 16.91
N LEU A 225 6.75 -0.03 16.18
CA LEU A 225 6.15 1.18 16.74
C LEU A 225 4.75 0.88 17.30
N PRO A 226 4.35 1.50 18.42
CA PRO A 226 3.01 1.33 18.99
C PRO A 226 1.88 1.82 18.07
N HIS A 227 2.21 2.59 17.03
CA HIS A 227 1.29 3.08 15.99
C HIS A 227 1.00 2.04 14.90
N SER A 228 1.84 1.00 14.76
CA SER A 228 1.75 0.04 13.67
C SER A 228 0.56 -0.91 13.87
N VAL A 229 -0.39 -0.89 12.93
CA VAL A 229 -1.57 -1.78 12.90
C VAL A 229 -1.51 -2.83 11.78
N GLY A 230 -0.43 -2.84 10.99
CA GLY A 230 -0.18 -3.84 9.98
C GLY A 230 1.14 -3.62 9.25
N ASN A 231 1.84 -4.71 8.96
CA ASN A 231 3.06 -4.71 8.15
C ASN A 231 3.04 -5.91 7.20
N VAL A 232 3.24 -5.65 5.90
CA VAL A 232 3.40 -6.67 4.87
C VAL A 232 4.78 -6.51 4.24
N GLY A 233 5.67 -7.46 4.49
CA GLY A 233 6.97 -7.58 3.80
C GLY A 233 7.03 -8.78 2.84
N ASP A 234 8.14 -8.87 2.11
CA ASP A 234 8.58 -10.05 1.34
C ASP A 234 7.62 -10.59 0.26
N LEU A 235 6.99 -9.71 -0.52
CA LEU A 235 6.25 -10.10 -1.75
C LEU A 235 5.14 -11.17 -1.51
N ASN A 236 4.70 -11.39 -0.27
CA ASN A 236 3.66 -12.38 0.01
C ASN A 236 2.31 -11.86 -0.48
N LEU A 237 1.93 -12.23 -1.71
CA LEU A 237 0.70 -11.80 -2.37
C LEU A 237 -0.55 -12.12 -1.55
N LYS A 238 -0.59 -13.28 -0.87
CA LYS A 238 -1.73 -13.66 -0.02
C LYS A 238 -1.86 -12.71 1.17
N HIS A 239 -0.73 -12.32 1.77
CA HIS A 239 -0.71 -11.37 2.88
C HIS A 239 -1.06 -9.95 2.42
N ALA A 240 -0.55 -9.51 1.27
CA ALA A 240 -0.90 -8.22 0.66
C ALA A 240 -2.40 -8.13 0.30
N ALA A 241 -2.95 -9.15 -0.37
CA ALA A 241 -4.38 -9.20 -0.71
C ALA A 241 -5.26 -9.19 0.55
N ARG A 242 -4.82 -9.85 1.63
CA ARG A 242 -5.45 -9.78 2.95
C ARG A 242 -5.41 -8.35 3.53
N ALA A 243 -4.25 -7.70 3.50
CA ALA A 243 -4.09 -6.33 3.99
C ALA A 243 -4.99 -5.34 3.24
N LEU A 244 -5.07 -5.45 1.91
CA LEU A 244 -5.94 -4.61 1.07
C LEU A 244 -7.42 -4.84 1.35
N ARG A 245 -7.85 -6.08 1.63
CA ARG A 245 -9.21 -6.38 2.11
C ARG A 245 -9.48 -5.77 3.48
N GLY A 246 -8.51 -5.84 4.39
CA GLY A 246 -8.60 -5.21 5.71
C GLY A 246 -8.76 -3.68 5.62
N LEU A 247 -7.98 -3.04 4.74
CA LEU A 247 -8.06 -1.60 4.50
C LEU A 247 -9.41 -1.18 3.93
N GLU A 248 -9.98 -1.94 2.98
CA GLU A 248 -11.31 -1.65 2.45
C GLU A 248 -12.41 -1.84 3.50
N MET A 249 -12.34 -2.91 4.31
CA MET A 249 -13.28 -3.11 5.41
C MET A 249 -13.21 -1.97 6.44
N GLU A 250 -12.02 -1.44 6.71
CA GLU A 250 -11.85 -0.28 7.59
C GLU A 250 -12.40 1.01 6.97
N LEU A 251 -12.24 1.19 5.66
CA LEU A 251 -12.86 2.30 4.93
C LEU A 251 -14.39 2.24 5.06
N ASP A 252 -14.99 1.08 4.78
CA ASP A 252 -16.45 0.87 4.92
C ASP A 252 -16.91 1.06 6.38
N ARG A 253 -16.11 0.63 7.36
CA ARG A 253 -16.42 0.84 8.79
C ARG A 253 -16.46 2.32 9.12
N ARG A 254 -15.48 3.10 8.66
CA ARG A 254 -15.38 4.54 8.90
C ARG A 254 -16.52 5.30 8.21
N GLU A 255 -16.88 4.94 6.98
CA GLU A 255 -18.05 5.50 6.27
C GLU A 255 -19.33 5.31 7.08
N ARG A 256 -19.59 4.08 7.55
CA ARG A 256 -20.76 3.77 8.38
C ARG A 256 -20.73 4.53 9.70
N LEU A 257 -19.56 4.65 10.32
CA LEU A 257 -19.41 5.35 11.59
C LEU A 257 -19.73 6.84 11.46
N VAL A 258 -19.22 7.49 10.41
CA VAL A 258 -19.51 8.90 10.08
C VAL A 258 -21.01 9.07 9.79
N ALA A 259 -21.59 8.20 8.95
CA ALA A 259 -23.00 8.25 8.59
C ALA A 259 -23.93 8.05 9.81
N ASN A 260 -23.64 7.06 10.66
CA ASN A 260 -24.44 6.76 11.85
C ASN A 260 -24.46 7.91 12.87
N GLN A 261 -23.42 8.76 12.88
CA GLN A 261 -23.35 9.93 13.75
C GLN A 261 -23.77 11.23 13.03
N GLY A 262 -24.23 11.17 11.78
CA GLY A 262 -24.61 12.34 10.99
C GLY A 262 -23.47 13.34 10.78
N CYS A 263 -22.22 12.87 10.84
CA CYS A 263 -21.04 13.70 10.67
C CYS A 263 -20.68 13.80 9.18
N HIS A 264 -19.90 14.81 8.80
CA HIS A 264 -19.35 14.93 7.44
C HIS A 264 -17.92 14.39 7.33
N ASP A 265 -17.22 14.31 8.45
CA ASP A 265 -15.80 13.94 8.51
C ASP A 265 -15.52 13.10 9.77
N ILE A 266 -14.60 12.15 9.67
CA ILE A 266 -14.20 11.27 10.78
C ILE A 266 -13.63 12.05 11.97
N SER A 267 -13.10 13.25 11.74
CA SER A 267 -12.59 14.12 12.80
C SER A 267 -13.67 14.48 13.82
N GLN A 268 -14.94 14.54 13.40
CA GLN A 268 -16.11 14.92 14.19
C GLN A 268 -16.70 13.75 15.00
N VAL A 269 -16.40 12.51 14.60
CA VAL A 269 -16.91 11.29 15.23
C VAL A 269 -16.40 11.13 16.68
N LYS A 270 -17.29 10.63 17.54
CA LYS A 270 -16.99 10.32 18.95
C LYS A 270 -17.27 8.82 19.28
N PRO A 271 -16.36 8.12 19.98
CA PRO A 271 -15.02 8.56 20.36
C PRO A 271 -14.14 8.83 19.13
N SER A 272 -13.12 9.65 19.33
CA SER A 272 -12.21 10.06 18.26
C SER A 272 -11.47 8.86 17.67
N GLU A 273 -11.59 8.69 16.36
CA GLU A 273 -10.79 7.71 15.60
C GLU A 273 -9.43 8.29 15.20
N PRO A 274 -8.35 7.48 15.21
CA PRO A 274 -7.03 7.88 14.74
C PRO A 274 -7.02 8.01 13.21
N SER A 275 -6.23 8.96 12.71
CA SER A 275 -5.89 8.99 11.29
C SER A 275 -5.00 7.80 10.94
N MET A 276 -5.23 7.21 9.77
CA MET A 276 -4.48 6.04 9.30
C MET A 276 -3.61 6.45 8.11
N VAL A 277 -2.29 6.27 8.24
CA VAL A 277 -1.34 6.51 7.15
C VAL A 277 -0.90 5.15 6.59
N ILE A 278 -1.27 4.92 5.33
CA ILE A 278 -0.94 3.71 4.57
C ILE A 278 0.28 4.04 3.72
N VAL A 279 1.38 3.34 3.95
CA VAL A 279 2.64 3.55 3.22
C VAL A 279 2.91 2.34 2.35
N ILE A 280 2.96 2.55 1.04
CA ILE A 280 3.21 1.51 0.05
C ILE A 280 4.52 1.80 -0.66
N ASP A 281 5.52 0.96 -0.43
CA ASP A 281 6.75 0.98 -1.21
C ASP A 281 6.66 0.04 -2.42
N GLU A 282 7.14 0.52 -3.56
CA GLU A 282 6.99 -0.13 -4.87
C GLU A 282 5.54 -0.44 -5.28
N PHE A 283 4.70 0.59 -5.27
CA PHE A 283 3.30 0.54 -5.67
C PHE A 283 3.05 -0.14 -7.04
N HIS A 284 3.99 -0.09 -7.97
CA HIS A 284 3.84 -0.74 -9.28
C HIS A 284 3.88 -2.27 -9.24
N ALA A 285 4.64 -2.85 -8.32
CA ALA A 285 4.64 -4.31 -8.15
C ALA A 285 3.22 -4.80 -7.82
N LEU A 286 2.49 -4.03 -7.00
CA LEU A 286 1.10 -4.30 -6.68
C LEU A 286 0.19 -4.26 -7.92
N LYS A 287 0.32 -3.26 -8.79
CA LYS A 287 -0.47 -3.16 -10.03
C LYS A 287 -0.33 -4.40 -10.92
N ASN A 288 0.87 -4.96 -11.01
CA ASN A 288 1.15 -6.12 -11.87
C ASN A 288 0.71 -7.44 -11.22
N GLN A 289 0.84 -7.56 -9.91
CA GLN A 289 0.59 -8.81 -9.19
C GLN A 289 -0.84 -8.94 -8.66
N LEU A 290 -1.50 -7.83 -8.35
CA LEU A 290 -2.84 -7.75 -7.77
C LEU A 290 -3.68 -6.65 -8.46
N PRO A 291 -3.91 -6.73 -9.79
CA PRO A 291 -4.61 -5.69 -10.54
C PRO A 291 -6.04 -5.44 -10.03
N ASP A 292 -6.76 -6.49 -9.64
CA ASP A 292 -8.14 -6.40 -9.14
C ASP A 292 -8.26 -5.58 -7.83
N TYR A 293 -7.16 -5.45 -7.08
CA TYR A 293 -7.13 -4.72 -5.81
C TYR A 293 -6.76 -3.24 -5.99
N MET A 294 -6.33 -2.83 -7.19
CA MET A 294 -6.00 -1.43 -7.49
C MET A 294 -7.21 -0.53 -7.33
N ASN A 295 -8.40 -1.00 -7.73
CA ASN A 295 -9.64 -0.25 -7.58
C ASN A 295 -9.95 0.08 -6.12
N ARG A 296 -9.55 -0.79 -5.18
CA ARG A 296 -9.74 -0.56 -3.74
C ARG A 296 -8.85 0.57 -3.24
N LEU A 297 -7.60 0.65 -3.70
CA LEU A 297 -6.71 1.75 -3.36
C LEU A 297 -7.13 3.07 -4.01
N ILE A 298 -7.66 3.04 -5.24
CA ILE A 298 -8.23 4.23 -5.89
C ILE A 298 -9.42 4.76 -5.08
N ARG A 299 -10.28 3.88 -4.54
CA ARG A 299 -11.37 4.27 -3.64
C ARG A 299 -10.87 4.91 -2.34
N ILE A 300 -9.80 4.38 -1.76
CA ILE A 300 -9.15 5.02 -0.61
C ILE A 300 -8.62 6.41 -1.01
N ALA A 301 -8.00 6.54 -2.18
CA ALA A 301 -7.50 7.82 -2.65
C ALA A 301 -8.61 8.86 -2.88
N SER A 302 -9.81 8.44 -3.27
CA SER A 302 -10.92 9.37 -3.55
C SER A 302 -11.70 9.79 -2.31
N VAL A 303 -12.01 8.86 -1.39
CA VAL A 303 -12.88 9.12 -0.22
C VAL A 303 -12.06 9.29 1.07
N GLY A 304 -10.82 8.80 1.10
CA GLY A 304 -9.99 8.66 2.29
C GLY A 304 -9.77 9.96 3.07
N ARG A 305 -9.77 11.12 2.39
CA ARG A 305 -9.66 12.45 3.03
C ARG A 305 -10.64 12.63 4.19
N SER A 306 -11.93 12.44 3.91
CA SER A 306 -13.02 12.63 4.88
C SER A 306 -13.05 11.56 5.97
N LEU A 307 -12.40 10.42 5.70
CA LEU A 307 -12.34 9.26 6.59
C LEU A 307 -11.01 9.22 7.37
N GLY A 308 -10.14 10.23 7.22
CA GLY A 308 -8.84 10.29 7.89
C GLY A 308 -7.91 9.14 7.48
N MET A 309 -8.04 8.63 6.25
CA MET A 309 -7.17 7.63 5.67
C MET A 309 -6.29 8.30 4.61
N HIS A 310 -4.97 8.24 4.83
CA HIS A 310 -3.94 8.89 4.03
C HIS A 310 -3.09 7.83 3.35
N LEU A 311 -2.69 8.06 2.10
CA LEU A 311 -1.97 7.08 1.28
C LEU A 311 -0.68 7.72 0.79
N ILE A 312 0.45 7.11 1.15
CA ILE A 312 1.77 7.47 0.64
C ILE A 312 2.20 6.34 -0.30
N ALA A 313 2.01 6.55 -1.60
CA ALA A 313 2.37 5.59 -2.64
C ALA A 313 3.75 5.92 -3.19
N CYS A 314 4.63 4.93 -3.26
CA CYS A 314 6.00 5.14 -3.67
C CYS A 314 6.37 4.27 -4.87
N THR A 315 7.14 4.81 -5.82
CA THR A 315 7.58 4.06 -7.00
C THR A 315 9.01 4.45 -7.42
N GLN A 316 9.73 3.50 -8.01
CA GLN A 316 10.97 3.80 -8.73
C GLN A 316 10.76 4.40 -10.12
N ASN A 317 9.59 4.21 -10.74
CA ASN A 317 9.30 4.69 -12.08
C ASN A 317 7.88 5.29 -12.16
N PRO A 318 7.71 6.61 -12.12
CA PRO A 318 6.37 7.21 -12.10
C PRO A 318 5.56 7.05 -13.41
N MET A 319 6.21 6.72 -14.54
CA MET A 319 5.58 6.69 -15.86
C MET A 319 4.66 5.47 -16.06
N GLY A 320 3.37 5.70 -16.35
CA GLY A 320 2.38 4.65 -16.68
C GLY A 320 1.96 3.74 -15.51
N GLN A 321 2.53 3.95 -14.32
CA GLN A 321 2.33 3.08 -13.16
C GLN A 321 1.15 3.53 -12.28
N VAL A 322 0.82 4.82 -12.29
CA VAL A 322 -0.25 5.40 -11.48
C VAL A 322 -1.42 5.81 -12.37
N ASN A 323 -2.63 5.38 -12.00
CA ASN A 323 -3.86 5.73 -12.72
C ASN A 323 -4.16 7.24 -12.61
N ALA A 324 -4.73 7.85 -13.65
CA ALA A 324 -5.06 9.27 -13.70
C ALA A 324 -5.95 9.70 -12.52
N ASP A 325 -6.95 8.90 -12.16
CA ASP A 325 -7.83 9.16 -11.01
C ASP A 325 -7.06 9.18 -9.70
N MET A 326 -6.05 8.32 -9.56
CA MET A 326 -5.22 8.28 -8.37
C MET A 326 -4.31 9.51 -8.30
N LYS A 327 -3.74 9.95 -9.44
CA LYS A 327 -2.95 11.20 -9.51
C LYS A 327 -3.78 12.43 -9.17
N ALA A 328 -5.01 12.50 -9.68
CA ALA A 328 -5.90 13.62 -9.42
C ALA A 328 -6.20 13.81 -7.93
N ASN A 329 -6.16 12.71 -7.15
CA ASN A 329 -6.38 12.72 -5.71
C ASN A 329 -5.07 12.75 -4.87
N MET A 330 -3.90 12.71 -5.51
CA MET A 330 -2.58 12.78 -4.87
C MET A 330 -1.96 14.16 -5.09
N SER A 331 -2.29 15.10 -4.20
CA SER A 331 -1.84 16.49 -4.30
C SER A 331 -0.38 16.71 -3.90
N ILE A 332 0.19 15.82 -3.08
CA ILE A 332 1.58 15.92 -2.61
C ILE A 332 2.46 15.06 -3.52
N ASN A 333 3.29 15.70 -4.33
CA ASN A 333 4.20 15.02 -5.26
C ASN A 333 5.65 15.29 -4.86
N ILE A 334 6.36 14.25 -4.39
CA ILE A 334 7.77 14.33 -4.01
C ILE A 334 8.59 13.52 -5.01
N CYS A 335 9.46 14.18 -5.76
CA CYS A 335 10.35 13.53 -6.72
C CYS A 335 11.79 13.66 -6.24
N LEU A 336 12.37 12.54 -5.80
CA LEU A 336 13.83 12.42 -5.67
C LEU A 336 14.44 12.18 -7.06
N ARG A 337 15.75 11.94 -7.11
CA ARG A 337 16.46 11.67 -8.36
C ARG A 337 15.81 10.54 -9.17
N VAL A 338 15.37 10.86 -10.38
CA VAL A 338 14.85 9.94 -11.40
C VAL A 338 15.84 9.77 -12.56
N ARG A 339 15.62 8.79 -13.46
CA ARG A 339 16.56 8.54 -14.56
C ARG A 339 16.39 9.55 -15.69
N ASP A 340 15.13 9.84 -16.03
CA ASP A 340 14.79 10.58 -17.24
C ASP A 340 13.93 11.81 -16.94
N ALA A 341 14.10 12.86 -17.74
CA ALA A 341 13.32 14.10 -17.64
C ALA A 341 11.80 13.86 -17.77
N MET A 342 11.38 12.88 -18.57
CA MET A 342 9.97 12.50 -18.74
C MET A 342 9.35 11.99 -17.44
N GLN A 343 10.10 11.20 -16.65
CA GLN A 343 9.64 10.71 -15.35
C GLN A 343 9.43 11.86 -14.36
N SER A 344 10.33 12.85 -14.37
CA SER A 344 10.20 14.05 -13.55
C SER A 344 8.99 14.88 -13.99
N HIS A 345 8.82 15.08 -15.30
CA HIS A 345 7.71 15.86 -15.85
C HIS A 345 6.35 15.24 -15.53
N GLU A 346 6.25 13.90 -15.59
CA GLU A 346 5.02 13.19 -15.26
C GLU A 346 4.53 13.43 -13.83
N LEU A 347 5.44 13.61 -12.88
CA LEU A 347 5.11 13.79 -11.47
C LEU A 347 5.04 15.26 -11.04
N LEU A 348 5.96 16.09 -11.53
CA LEU A 348 6.10 17.48 -11.10
C LEU A 348 5.63 18.51 -12.12
N GLY A 349 5.45 18.12 -13.39
CA GLY A 349 5.31 19.06 -14.51
C GLY A 349 6.62 19.76 -14.91
N SER A 350 7.77 19.25 -14.44
CA SER A 350 9.11 19.82 -14.70
C SER A 350 10.17 18.73 -14.82
N PRO A 351 11.22 18.90 -15.64
CA PRO A 351 12.33 17.95 -15.74
C PRO A 351 13.34 18.01 -14.57
N ALA A 352 13.17 18.93 -13.61
CA ALA A 352 14.19 19.27 -12.61
C ALA A 352 14.68 18.12 -11.72
N ALA A 353 13.86 17.11 -11.42
CA ALA A 353 14.29 15.99 -10.58
C ALA A 353 15.26 15.03 -11.30
N ALA A 354 15.28 15.05 -12.64
CA ALA A 354 16.23 14.25 -13.42
C ALA A 354 17.65 14.85 -13.41
N SER A 355 17.78 16.15 -13.14
CA SER A 355 19.09 16.83 -13.07
C SER A 355 19.73 16.78 -11.67
N ILE A 356 19.11 16.12 -10.69
CA ILE A 356 19.68 15.96 -9.35
C ILE A 356 20.96 15.11 -9.42
N ASN A 357 22.06 15.63 -8.88
CA ASN A 357 23.34 14.92 -8.85
C ASN A 357 23.23 13.57 -8.09
N PRO A 358 23.67 12.45 -8.67
CA PRO A 358 23.69 11.14 -8.03
C PRO A 358 24.41 11.08 -6.68
N ASN A 359 25.39 11.96 -6.44
CA ASN A 359 26.17 12.01 -5.20
C ASN A 359 25.44 12.68 -4.03
N ASN A 360 24.24 13.25 -4.26
CA ASN A 360 23.44 13.93 -3.25
C ASN A 360 22.12 13.18 -3.00
N PRO A 361 22.16 11.99 -2.35
CA PRO A 361 20.92 11.30 -1.98
C PRO A 361 20.11 12.13 -0.98
N GLY A 362 18.78 12.03 -1.07
CA GLY A 362 17.85 12.83 -0.28
C GLY A 362 17.54 14.21 -0.87
N ALA A 363 18.26 14.66 -1.89
CA ALA A 363 17.84 15.81 -2.69
C ALA A 363 16.53 15.49 -3.42
N ALA A 364 15.56 16.39 -3.31
CA ALA A 364 14.23 16.20 -3.89
C ALA A 364 13.58 17.53 -4.28
N TYR A 365 12.58 17.44 -5.14
CA TYR A 365 11.63 18.51 -5.39
C TYR A 365 10.25 18.08 -4.92
N CYS A 366 9.53 18.97 -4.25
CA CYS A 366 8.16 18.74 -3.80
C CYS A 366 7.23 19.73 -4.50
N ASN A 367 6.07 19.24 -4.93
CA ASN A 367 4.96 20.05 -5.40
C ASN A 367 3.72 19.70 -4.57
N THR A 368 3.16 20.71 -3.88
CA THR A 368 1.93 20.61 -3.08
C THR A 368 0.75 21.34 -3.71
N GLY A 369 0.88 21.79 -4.97
CA GLY A 369 -0.10 22.63 -5.67
C GLY A 369 0.33 24.09 -5.83
N ASP A 370 1.13 24.62 -4.89
CA ASP A 370 1.57 26.03 -4.86
C ASP A 370 2.88 26.30 -5.65
N GLY A 371 3.36 25.30 -6.38
CA GLY A 371 4.61 25.33 -7.12
C GLY A 371 5.64 24.32 -6.62
N ILE A 372 6.80 24.31 -7.29
CA ILE A 372 7.84 23.31 -7.06
C ILE A 372 8.89 23.91 -6.11
N VAL A 373 9.18 23.20 -5.02
CA VAL A 373 10.14 23.62 -4.00
C VAL A 373 11.25 22.59 -3.91
N ALA A 374 12.50 23.04 -4.00
CA ALA A 374 13.68 22.23 -3.73
C ALA A 374 13.80 21.96 -2.23
N LEU A 375 14.08 20.71 -1.86
CA LEU A 375 14.38 20.32 -0.49
C LEU A 375 15.50 19.29 -0.41
N GLN A 376 16.16 19.26 0.74
CA GLN A 376 17.04 18.18 1.14
C GLN A 376 16.38 17.40 2.27
N CYS A 377 16.06 16.14 2.01
CA CYS A 377 15.39 15.26 2.96
C CYS A 377 16.25 15.02 4.19
N SER A 378 15.60 14.96 5.35
CA SER A 378 16.21 14.59 6.61
C SER A 378 16.50 13.10 6.69
N GLN A 379 17.54 12.76 7.44
CA GLN A 379 17.90 11.39 7.76
C GLN A 379 18.01 11.24 9.28
N SER A 380 17.50 10.13 9.80
CA SER A 380 17.77 9.74 11.19
C SER A 380 19.17 9.14 11.29
N GLN A 381 20.00 9.68 12.19
CA GLN A 381 21.31 9.10 12.49
C GLN A 381 21.18 7.82 13.33
N ASN A 382 20.19 7.77 14.22
CA ASN A 382 19.97 6.61 15.08
C ASN A 382 18.48 6.26 15.20
N LYS A 383 17.95 5.69 14.11
CA LYS A 383 16.52 5.30 14.01
C LYS A 383 16.08 4.41 15.17
N ASN A 384 16.93 3.48 15.60
CA ASN A 384 16.62 2.53 16.67
C ASN A 384 16.46 3.23 18.03
N SER A 385 17.24 4.27 18.29
CA SER A 385 17.09 5.09 19.49
C SER A 385 15.76 5.84 19.50
N LEU A 386 15.36 6.40 18.35
CA LEU A 386 14.08 7.09 18.22
C LEU A 386 12.88 6.14 18.35
N ILE A 387 12.94 4.96 17.73
CA ILE A 387 11.93 3.90 17.89
C ILE A 387 11.78 3.52 19.36
N LYS A 388 12.89 3.24 20.05
CA LYS A 388 12.88 2.92 21.49
C LYS A 388 12.29 4.05 22.33
N ALA A 389 12.58 5.31 21.98
CA ALA A 389 12.01 6.47 22.66
C ALA A 389 10.48 6.52 22.51
N ILE A 390 9.97 6.26 21.31
CA ILE A 390 8.54 6.20 21.02
C ILE A 390 7.87 5.01 21.73
N GLU A 391 8.50 3.84 21.74
CA GLU A 391 8.01 2.67 22.48
C GLU A 391 7.92 2.92 23.99
N LEU A 392 8.95 3.55 24.57
CA LEU A 392 8.96 3.94 25.98
C LEU A 392 7.86 4.99 26.28
N ALA A 393 7.67 5.96 25.40
CA ALA A 393 6.58 6.94 25.52
C ALA A 393 5.20 6.25 25.47
N GLY A 394 5.01 5.27 24.58
CA GLY A 394 3.80 4.46 24.49
C GLY A 394 3.52 3.68 25.79
N LYS A 395 4.56 3.03 26.35
CA LYS A 395 4.47 2.34 27.64
C LYS A 395 4.13 3.30 28.78
N PHE A 396 4.74 4.48 28.82
CA PHE A 396 4.44 5.52 29.81
C PHE A 396 2.98 6.00 29.72
N TYR A 397 2.46 6.14 28.50
CA TYR A 397 1.04 6.45 28.25
C TYR A 397 0.07 5.29 28.55
N CYS A 398 0.57 4.16 29.05
CA CYS A 398 -0.17 2.91 29.22
C CYS A 398 -0.94 2.51 27.95
N TYR A 399 -0.39 2.85 26.78
CA TYR A 399 -1.03 2.55 25.51
C TYR A 399 -0.89 1.05 25.25
N LYS A 400 -2.03 0.36 25.20
CA LYS A 400 -2.11 -1.03 24.74
C LYS A 400 -1.90 -1.03 23.23
N THR A 401 -1.09 -1.96 22.75
CA THR A 401 -0.89 -2.14 21.30
C THR A 401 -2.24 -2.22 20.59
N PRO A 402 -2.39 -1.51 19.46
CA PRO A 402 -3.66 -1.46 18.77
C PRO A 402 -3.97 -2.85 18.21
N LYS A 403 -5.26 -3.17 18.08
CA LYS A 403 -5.66 -4.39 17.38
C LYS A 403 -5.11 -4.31 15.97
N GLN A 404 -4.36 -5.33 15.54
CA GLN A 404 -3.90 -5.42 14.16
C GLN A 404 -5.11 -5.41 13.22
N LEU A 405 -5.00 -4.67 12.13
CA LEU A 405 -6.05 -4.53 11.13
C LEU A 405 -6.27 -5.85 10.38
N PHE A 406 -5.18 -6.56 10.13
CA PHE A 406 -5.14 -7.87 9.51
C PHE A 406 -4.07 -8.74 10.17
N SER A 407 -4.23 -10.05 10.09
CA SER A 407 -3.25 -11.01 10.61
C SER A 407 -2.33 -11.54 9.52
N ALA A 408 -1.28 -12.26 9.91
CA ALA A 408 -0.60 -13.14 8.97
C ALA A 408 -1.57 -14.25 8.47
N PRO A 409 -1.32 -14.86 7.29
CA PRO A 409 -2.02 -16.08 6.87
C PRO A 409 -1.87 -17.22 7.88
N LEU A 410 -2.83 -18.15 7.86
CA LEU A 410 -2.77 -19.35 8.71
C LEU A 410 -1.41 -20.07 8.56
N PRO A 411 -0.71 -20.36 9.65
CA PRO A 411 0.57 -21.04 9.61
C PRO A 411 0.41 -22.50 9.16
N ARG A 412 1.47 -23.10 8.61
CA ARG A 412 1.47 -24.53 8.26
C ARG A 412 1.40 -25.43 9.48
N TYR A 413 2.03 -25.01 10.58
CA TYR A 413 2.01 -25.71 11.86
C TYR A 413 1.52 -24.77 12.94
N LEU A 414 0.59 -25.25 13.76
CA LEU A 414 0.03 -24.50 14.87
C LEU A 414 0.42 -25.17 16.18
N ASN A 415 1.07 -24.42 17.07
CA ASN A 415 1.41 -24.84 18.42
C ASN A 415 0.69 -23.96 19.46
N ASN A 416 0.73 -24.39 20.73
CA ASN A 416 0.07 -23.67 21.83
C ASN A 416 0.59 -22.24 22.01
N SER A 417 1.89 -21.99 21.80
CA SER A 417 2.45 -20.64 21.95
C SER A 417 1.94 -19.67 20.87
N THR A 418 1.72 -20.14 19.64
CA THR A 418 1.12 -19.34 18.58
C THR A 418 -0.37 -19.17 18.79
N LEU A 419 -1.08 -20.22 19.21
CA LEU A 419 -2.50 -20.18 19.53
C LEU A 419 -2.80 -19.11 20.60
N ASN A 420 -2.02 -19.09 21.68
CA ASN A 420 -2.17 -18.13 22.79
C ASN A 420 -2.00 -16.65 22.38
N LYS A 421 -1.36 -16.35 21.24
CA LYS A 421 -1.27 -14.96 20.73
C LYS A 421 -2.61 -14.44 20.21
N TYR A 422 -3.44 -15.33 19.70
CA TYR A 422 -4.73 -15.01 19.11
C TYR A 422 -5.89 -15.29 20.07
N CYS A 423 -5.66 -16.13 21.08
CA CYS A 423 -6.66 -16.41 22.10
C CYS A 423 -6.80 -15.25 23.08
N LYS A 424 -8.04 -14.78 23.30
CA LYS A 424 -8.34 -13.73 24.27
C LYS A 424 -9.19 -14.32 25.39
N ASN A 425 -8.56 -14.71 26.49
CA ASN A 425 -9.21 -15.17 27.74
C ASN A 425 -10.54 -15.93 27.49
N THR A 426 -10.43 -17.16 27.01
CA THR A 426 -11.56 -18.08 26.80
C THR A 426 -12.17 -18.50 28.13
N LYS A 427 -12.95 -17.62 28.76
CA LYS A 427 -13.75 -17.94 29.96
C LYS A 427 -15.20 -18.31 29.64
N ASP A 428 -15.68 -18.10 28.41
CA ASP A 428 -17.13 -18.08 28.11
C ASP A 428 -17.63 -19.05 27.03
N SER A 429 -16.97 -20.18 26.78
CA SER A 429 -17.53 -21.20 25.87
C SER A 429 -17.87 -22.50 26.60
N GLU A 430 -18.92 -22.49 27.42
CA GLU A 430 -19.48 -23.71 28.04
C GLU A 430 -19.80 -24.82 27.02
N PHE A 431 -20.02 -24.48 25.74
CA PHE A 431 -20.46 -25.41 24.70
C PHE A 431 -19.54 -25.44 23.45
N GLY A 432 -18.26 -25.12 23.61
CA GLY A 432 -17.33 -25.02 22.48
C GLY A 432 -15.93 -25.55 22.77
N LEU A 433 -15.43 -26.43 21.90
CA LEU A 433 -14.08 -26.98 22.01
C LEU A 433 -13.10 -26.19 21.15
N LEU A 434 -12.03 -25.66 21.75
CA LEU A 434 -10.97 -25.00 21.00
C LEU A 434 -10.12 -26.04 20.26
N ILE A 435 -10.18 -26.03 18.92
CA ILE A 435 -9.49 -27.01 18.06
C ILE A 435 -8.34 -26.42 17.24
N GLY A 436 -8.22 -25.09 17.17
CA GLY A 436 -7.16 -24.42 16.41
C GLY A 436 -7.43 -22.94 16.13
N LEU A 437 -6.96 -22.46 14.96
CA LEU A 437 -7.22 -21.11 14.46
C LEU A 437 -8.09 -21.13 13.22
N LYS A 438 -9.04 -20.20 13.14
CA LYS A 438 -9.89 -19.94 11.97
C LYS A 438 -9.47 -18.67 11.25
N ASP A 439 -9.67 -18.66 9.95
CA ASP A 439 -9.36 -17.57 9.05
C ASP A 439 -10.64 -17.06 8.38
N ASP A 440 -10.92 -15.77 8.55
CA ASP A 440 -12.03 -15.09 7.86
C ASP A 440 -11.58 -14.39 6.56
N GLY A 441 -10.31 -14.57 6.19
CA GLY A 441 -9.68 -13.92 5.04
C GLY A 441 -8.94 -12.62 5.38
N ILE A 442 -9.17 -12.04 6.57
CA ILE A 442 -8.54 -10.80 7.05
C ILE A 442 -7.81 -11.03 8.37
N ASN A 443 -8.44 -11.69 9.32
CA ASN A 443 -7.94 -11.92 10.67
C ASN A 443 -8.04 -13.40 11.07
N LEU A 444 -7.04 -13.83 11.82
CA LEU A 444 -7.09 -15.10 12.54
C LEU A 444 -7.85 -14.92 13.86
N SER A 445 -8.66 -15.91 14.20
CA SER A 445 -9.34 -16.01 15.48
C SER A 445 -9.42 -17.46 15.94
N GLU A 446 -9.94 -17.69 17.13
CA GLU A 446 -10.11 -19.03 17.70
C GLU A 446 -11.07 -19.89 16.85
N ALA A 447 -10.64 -21.11 16.52
CA ALA A 447 -11.50 -22.12 15.93
C ALA A 447 -12.18 -22.91 17.04
N ILE A 448 -13.43 -22.55 17.32
CA ILE A 448 -14.27 -23.20 18.33
C ILE A 448 -15.21 -24.17 17.60
N LEU A 449 -15.11 -25.46 17.94
CA LEU A 449 -15.99 -26.52 17.47
C LEU A 449 -17.25 -26.53 18.35
N PRO A 450 -18.44 -26.21 17.79
CA PRO A 450 -19.68 -26.28 18.55
C PRO A 450 -20.10 -27.73 18.75
N ILE A 451 -20.29 -28.13 20.01
CA ILE A 451 -20.75 -29.49 20.37
C ILE A 451 -22.27 -29.57 20.58
N ASN A 452 -22.97 -28.44 20.55
CA ASN A 452 -24.42 -28.35 20.76
C ASN A 452 -25.25 -28.28 19.46
N LEU A 453 -24.60 -28.32 18.30
CA LEU A 453 -25.25 -28.21 16.99
C LEU A 453 -25.58 -29.57 16.35
N GLY A 454 -25.48 -30.66 17.12
CA GLY A 454 -25.71 -32.03 16.66
C GLY A 454 -24.43 -32.75 16.26
N ASN A 455 -24.58 -33.83 15.49
CA ASN A 455 -23.47 -34.69 15.09
C ASN A 455 -22.43 -33.96 14.24
N ILE A 456 -21.17 -34.37 14.40
CA ILE A 456 -20.00 -33.77 13.78
C ILE A 456 -19.30 -34.80 12.90
N ALA A 457 -19.27 -34.56 11.58
CA ALA A 457 -18.54 -35.40 10.65
C ALA A 457 -17.16 -34.81 10.33
N ILE A 458 -16.11 -35.61 10.49
CA ILE A 458 -14.74 -35.30 10.10
C ILE A 458 -14.42 -36.06 8.81
N ILE A 459 -14.40 -35.37 7.67
CA ILE A 459 -14.36 -36.00 6.34
C ILE A 459 -13.05 -35.64 5.65
N GLY A 460 -12.33 -36.63 5.14
CA GLY A 460 -11.10 -36.36 4.39
C GLY A 460 -10.27 -37.58 4.04
N GLY A 461 -9.40 -37.44 3.05
CA GLY A 461 -8.46 -38.49 2.66
C GLY A 461 -7.46 -38.88 3.75
N SER A 462 -6.68 -39.94 3.46
CA SER A 462 -5.61 -40.43 4.35
C SER A 462 -4.51 -39.37 4.57
N LYS A 463 -3.87 -39.40 5.74
CA LYS A 463 -2.74 -38.53 6.11
C LYS A 463 -3.01 -37.01 6.10
N ARG A 464 -4.27 -36.57 6.14
CA ARG A 464 -4.64 -35.14 6.20
C ARG A 464 -4.66 -34.53 7.61
N GLY A 465 -4.56 -35.36 8.66
CA GLY A 465 -4.55 -34.91 10.06
C GLY A 465 -5.80 -35.23 10.87
N LYS A 466 -6.68 -36.12 10.39
CA LYS A 466 -7.91 -36.56 11.10
C LYS A 466 -7.64 -37.09 12.50
N SER A 467 -6.67 -37.99 12.66
CA SER A 467 -6.31 -38.56 13.97
C SER A 467 -5.76 -37.50 14.94
N ASN A 468 -5.00 -36.52 14.42
CA ASN A 468 -4.51 -35.40 15.23
C ASN A 468 -5.67 -34.50 15.69
N LEU A 469 -6.67 -34.27 14.84
CA LEU A 469 -7.89 -33.55 15.23
C LEU A 469 -8.69 -34.28 16.32
N ILE A 470 -8.83 -35.60 16.22
CA ILE A 470 -9.48 -36.39 17.30
C ILE A 470 -8.73 -36.22 18.61
N ASN A 471 -7.40 -36.26 18.58
CA ASN A 471 -6.59 -36.03 19.77
C ASN A 471 -6.78 -34.60 20.31
N ALA A 472 -6.88 -33.60 19.43
CA ALA A 472 -7.21 -32.23 19.82
C ALA A 472 -8.54 -32.13 20.55
N ILE A 473 -9.58 -32.77 20.01
CA ILE A 473 -10.92 -32.81 20.59
C ILE A 473 -10.91 -33.52 21.94
N LYS A 474 -10.27 -34.70 22.05
CA LYS A 474 -10.14 -35.44 23.31
C LYS A 474 -9.44 -34.63 24.40
N ASN A 475 -8.37 -33.93 24.04
CA ASN A 475 -7.65 -33.06 24.97
C ASN A 475 -8.48 -31.83 25.37
N ALA A 476 -9.24 -31.24 24.44
CA ALA A 476 -10.11 -30.12 24.76
C ALA A 476 -11.26 -30.53 25.70
N ILE A 477 -11.86 -31.72 25.50
CA ILE A 477 -12.90 -32.27 26.37
C ILE A 477 -12.35 -32.51 27.78
N SER A 478 -11.16 -33.10 27.92
CA SER A 478 -10.55 -33.35 29.23
C SER A 478 -10.17 -32.07 29.96
N MET A 479 -9.73 -31.03 29.25
CA MET A 479 -9.41 -29.73 29.85
C MET A 479 -10.64 -28.97 30.36
N GLN A 480 -11.80 -29.12 29.70
CA GLN A 480 -13.04 -28.43 30.08
C GLN A 480 -13.90 -29.21 31.08
N ASN A 481 -13.48 -30.42 31.51
CA ASN A 481 -14.27 -31.32 32.37
C ASN A 481 -15.72 -31.52 31.86
N LEU A 482 -15.92 -31.53 30.54
CA LEU A 482 -17.23 -31.80 29.95
C LEU A 482 -17.65 -33.24 30.27
N ASP A 483 -18.93 -33.45 30.60
CA ASP A 483 -19.50 -34.77 30.84
C ASP A 483 -19.30 -35.68 29.62
N SER A 484 -18.31 -36.57 29.71
CA SER A 484 -17.93 -37.52 28.66
C SER A 484 -19.04 -38.52 28.31
N LYS A 485 -20.14 -38.54 29.08
CA LYS A 485 -21.30 -39.40 28.86
C LYS A 485 -22.12 -39.03 27.62
N ASN A 486 -22.12 -37.75 27.21
CA ASN A 486 -22.97 -37.28 26.11
C ASN A 486 -22.22 -37.10 24.78
N ILE A 487 -20.91 -37.43 24.73
CA ILE A 487 -20.09 -37.30 23.51
C ILE A 487 -19.56 -38.68 23.13
N HIS A 488 -19.91 -39.14 21.93
CA HIS A 488 -19.40 -40.40 21.39
C HIS A 488 -18.43 -40.12 20.24
N ILE A 489 -17.17 -40.56 20.37
CA ILE A 489 -16.14 -40.38 19.34
C ILE A 489 -15.89 -41.71 18.62
N GLN A 490 -16.09 -41.75 17.30
CA GLN A 490 -15.82 -42.91 16.45
C GLN A 490 -14.73 -42.56 15.42
N ASP A 491 -13.54 -43.15 15.56
CA ASP A 491 -12.52 -43.07 14.50
C ASP A 491 -12.84 -44.12 13.41
N ASN A 492 -12.59 -43.78 12.15
CA ASN A 492 -12.88 -44.62 10.97
C ASN A 492 -14.28 -45.26 10.94
N ALA A 493 -15.29 -44.47 10.58
CA ALA A 493 -16.68 -44.88 10.47
C ALA A 493 -17.09 -45.39 9.07
N ASP A 494 -16.20 -45.41 8.08
CA ASP A 494 -16.54 -45.74 6.68
C ASP A 494 -17.29 -47.08 6.55
N SER A 495 -16.76 -48.16 7.11
CA SER A 495 -17.42 -49.48 7.08
C SER A 495 -18.65 -49.56 7.98
N LEU A 496 -18.67 -48.79 9.07
CA LEU A 496 -19.79 -48.78 10.02
C LEU A 496 -21.02 -48.02 9.50
N LEU A 497 -20.82 -47.12 8.54
CA LEU A 497 -21.88 -46.34 7.91
C LEU A 497 -22.49 -47.03 6.68
N GLU A 498 -21.93 -48.15 6.23
CA GLU A 498 -22.47 -48.90 5.09
C GLU A 498 -23.90 -49.38 5.38
N PRO A 499 -24.89 -49.11 4.48
CA PRO A 499 -26.30 -49.40 4.75
C PRO A 499 -26.63 -50.86 5.07
N PHE A 500 -25.82 -51.80 4.55
CA PHE A 500 -26.05 -53.24 4.69
C PHE A 500 -25.08 -53.92 5.66
N ASN A 501 -24.27 -53.15 6.40
CA ASN A 501 -23.40 -53.75 7.40
C ASN A 501 -24.24 -54.25 8.58
N SER A 502 -24.19 -55.56 8.83
CA SER A 502 -24.93 -56.23 9.90
C SER A 502 -24.19 -56.25 11.24
N ASP A 503 -22.96 -55.76 11.29
CA ASP A 503 -22.13 -55.70 12.51
C ASP A 503 -22.86 -54.97 13.63
N GLU A 504 -22.78 -55.51 14.86
CA GLU A 504 -23.40 -54.90 16.04
C GLU A 504 -22.94 -53.46 16.26
N LYS A 505 -21.65 -53.17 16.01
CA LYS A 505 -21.07 -51.82 16.09
C LYS A 505 -21.66 -50.85 15.08
N SER A 506 -22.01 -51.32 13.89
CA SER A 506 -22.66 -50.49 12.86
C SER A 506 -24.06 -50.09 13.31
N LYS A 507 -24.84 -51.05 13.81
CA LYS A 507 -26.18 -50.80 14.38
C LYS A 507 -26.12 -49.83 15.57
N GLU A 508 -25.15 -50.01 16.47
CA GLU A 508 -24.95 -49.12 17.61
C GLU A 508 -24.66 -47.67 17.18
N LEU A 509 -23.74 -47.47 16.22
CA LEU A 509 -23.41 -46.14 15.69
C LEU A 509 -24.63 -45.49 15.04
N GLN A 510 -25.38 -46.23 14.21
CA GLN A 510 -26.58 -45.72 13.55
C GLN A 510 -27.68 -45.34 14.54
N CYS A 511 -27.83 -46.08 15.63
CA CYS A 511 -28.75 -45.71 16.72
C CYS A 511 -28.31 -44.41 17.41
N LYS A 512 -27.01 -44.27 17.73
CA LYS A 512 -26.48 -43.05 18.35
C LYS A 512 -26.59 -41.82 17.45
N LEU A 513 -26.41 -41.98 16.14
CA LEU A 513 -26.58 -40.87 15.19
C LEU A 513 -28.00 -40.31 15.15
N LYS A 514 -29.01 -41.10 15.52
CA LYS A 514 -30.41 -40.68 15.63
C LYS A 514 -30.78 -40.13 17.00
N ASP A 515 -29.95 -40.38 18.01
CA ASP A 515 -30.18 -39.90 19.37
C ASP A 515 -29.84 -38.41 19.46
N THR A 516 -30.80 -37.59 19.89
CA THR A 516 -30.61 -36.15 20.05
C THR A 516 -29.87 -35.78 21.34
N LYS A 517 -29.72 -36.71 22.28
CA LYS A 517 -29.02 -36.48 23.57
C LYS A 517 -27.52 -36.69 23.47
N THR A 518 -27.08 -37.53 22.53
CA THR A 518 -25.68 -37.87 22.33
C THR A 518 -25.12 -37.14 21.11
N THR A 519 -24.05 -36.37 21.27
CA THR A 519 -23.32 -35.80 20.14
C THR A 519 -22.32 -36.82 19.63
N VAL A 520 -22.51 -37.28 18.39
CA VAL A 520 -21.57 -38.21 17.74
C VAL A 520 -20.55 -37.43 16.91
N ILE A 521 -19.27 -37.62 17.21
CA ILE A 521 -18.14 -37.11 16.43
C ILE A 521 -17.51 -38.30 15.71
N PHE A 522 -17.55 -38.32 14.38
CA PHE A 522 -17.08 -39.48 13.63
C PHE A 522 -16.20 -39.09 12.44
N CYS A 523 -15.19 -39.92 12.15
CA CYS A 523 -14.28 -39.74 11.02
C CYS A 523 -14.68 -40.61 9.84
N ALA A 524 -14.69 -40.06 8.63
CA ALA A 524 -14.88 -40.80 7.38
C ALA A 524 -13.85 -40.38 6.33
N GLN A 525 -13.57 -41.25 5.37
CA GLN A 525 -12.76 -40.94 4.20
C GLN A 525 -13.53 -40.16 3.15
N ASN A 526 -14.82 -40.48 2.97
CA ASN A 526 -15.71 -39.82 2.03
C ASN A 526 -17.13 -39.70 2.62
N ALA A 527 -18.01 -38.97 1.94
CA ALA A 527 -19.39 -38.77 2.36
C ALA A 527 -20.41 -39.69 1.68
N ARG A 528 -19.99 -40.80 1.05
CA ARG A 528 -20.88 -41.65 0.23
C ARG A 528 -22.11 -42.16 0.99
N HIS A 529 -21.95 -42.46 2.27
CA HIS A 529 -23.00 -43.02 3.12
C HIS A 529 -23.47 -42.05 4.22
N ILE A 530 -23.14 -40.77 4.09
CA ILE A 530 -23.51 -39.73 5.05
C ILE A 530 -24.57 -38.82 4.41
N ARG A 531 -25.74 -38.70 5.03
CA ARG A 531 -26.78 -37.75 4.60
C ARG A 531 -26.43 -36.36 5.10
N ILE A 532 -25.88 -35.53 4.22
CA ILE A 532 -25.51 -34.14 4.54
C ILE A 532 -26.64 -33.20 4.07
N PRO A 533 -27.10 -32.24 4.89
CA PRO A 533 -26.64 -31.90 6.26
C PRO A 533 -27.39 -32.65 7.38
N GLU A 534 -28.40 -33.45 7.10
CA GLU A 534 -29.31 -34.05 8.11
C GLU A 534 -28.60 -34.83 9.22
N GLN A 535 -27.65 -35.69 8.88
CA GLN A 535 -26.90 -36.52 9.83
C GLN A 535 -25.64 -35.84 10.37
N ALA A 536 -25.20 -34.75 9.75
CA ALA A 536 -23.94 -34.06 10.06
C ALA A 536 -24.08 -32.56 9.77
N PRO A 537 -24.81 -31.81 10.60
CA PRO A 537 -24.96 -30.37 10.44
C PRO A 537 -23.61 -29.64 10.55
N VAL A 538 -22.74 -30.11 11.44
CA VAL A 538 -21.36 -29.64 11.60
C VAL A 538 -20.41 -30.59 10.87
N ARG A 539 -19.55 -30.03 10.01
CA ARG A 539 -18.60 -30.80 9.21
C ARG A 539 -17.21 -30.18 9.30
N ILE A 540 -16.20 -31.00 9.53
CA ILE A 540 -14.79 -30.62 9.36
C ILE A 540 -14.28 -31.38 8.14
N ILE A 541 -14.05 -30.64 7.06
CA ILE A 541 -13.73 -31.19 5.75
C ILE A 541 -12.26 -30.91 5.48
N PHE A 542 -11.46 -31.95 5.25
CA PHE A 542 -10.13 -31.80 4.68
C PHE A 542 -10.29 -31.78 3.16
N PRO A 543 -10.13 -30.61 2.51
CA PRO A 543 -10.47 -30.46 1.11
C PRO A 543 -9.57 -31.33 0.23
N THR A 544 -10.17 -31.85 -0.83
CA THR A 544 -9.55 -32.78 -1.78
C THR A 544 -8.89 -32.07 -2.95
N GLY A 545 -9.34 -30.86 -3.27
CA GLY A 545 -8.91 -30.11 -4.46
C GLY A 545 -9.78 -30.36 -5.68
N ASP A 546 -10.69 -31.34 -5.63
CA ASP A 546 -11.75 -31.49 -6.62
C ASP A 546 -12.96 -30.63 -6.21
N ALA A 547 -13.21 -29.58 -6.99
CA ALA A 547 -14.28 -28.62 -6.70
C ALA A 547 -15.67 -29.27 -6.65
N ALA A 548 -15.93 -30.31 -7.46
CA ALA A 548 -17.22 -31.00 -7.45
C ALA A 548 -17.42 -31.75 -6.13
N THR A 549 -16.43 -32.57 -5.73
CA THR A 549 -16.46 -33.31 -4.47
C THR A 549 -16.53 -32.36 -3.27
N ASP A 550 -15.69 -31.32 -3.23
CA ASP A 550 -15.63 -30.39 -2.10
C ASP A 550 -16.92 -29.55 -1.98
N SER A 551 -17.56 -29.20 -3.11
CA SER A 551 -18.86 -28.52 -3.13
C SER A 551 -20.00 -29.43 -2.63
N MET A 552 -20.00 -30.72 -3.00
CA MET A 552 -20.97 -31.71 -2.47
C MET A 552 -20.87 -31.88 -0.95
N LEU A 553 -19.68 -31.70 -0.38
CA LEU A 553 -19.48 -31.71 1.07
C LEU A 553 -20.00 -30.43 1.75
N GLY A 554 -20.44 -29.43 0.97
CA GLY A 554 -21.03 -28.18 1.41
C GLY A 554 -20.04 -27.03 1.60
N ILE A 555 -18.87 -27.09 0.97
CA ILE A 555 -17.94 -25.96 0.94
C ILE A 555 -18.46 -24.93 -0.09
N PRO A 556 -18.66 -23.66 0.29
CA PRO A 556 -19.10 -22.63 -0.65
C PRO A 556 -18.08 -22.39 -1.78
N ASN A 557 -18.58 -22.18 -3.00
CA ASN A 557 -17.74 -21.93 -4.17
C ASN A 557 -16.81 -20.73 -4.02
N ASP A 558 -17.24 -19.69 -3.30
CA ASP A 558 -16.41 -18.51 -3.06
C ASP A 558 -15.21 -18.83 -2.16
N LEU A 559 -15.40 -19.72 -1.17
CA LEU A 559 -14.29 -20.19 -0.33
C LEU A 559 -13.34 -21.07 -1.15
N LEU A 560 -13.87 -21.97 -1.98
CA LEU A 560 -13.05 -22.84 -2.85
C LEU A 560 -12.12 -22.04 -3.76
N LYS A 561 -12.60 -20.94 -4.35
CA LYS A 561 -11.78 -20.05 -5.20
C LYS A 561 -10.61 -19.40 -4.46
N THR A 562 -10.68 -19.29 -3.13
CA THR A 562 -9.61 -18.68 -2.33
C THR A 562 -8.55 -19.68 -1.88
N LEU A 563 -8.82 -20.99 -1.98
CA LEU A 563 -7.91 -22.04 -1.55
C LEU A 563 -6.74 -22.19 -2.52
N SER A 564 -5.57 -22.43 -1.96
CA SER A 564 -4.35 -22.66 -2.71
C SER A 564 -3.92 -24.12 -2.67
N VAL A 565 -2.97 -24.49 -3.54
CA VAL A 565 -2.33 -25.82 -3.53
C VAL A 565 -1.81 -26.21 -2.14
N GLU A 566 -1.25 -25.24 -1.40
CA GLU A 566 -0.77 -25.47 -0.04
C GLU A 566 -1.88 -25.86 0.93
N ASP A 567 -3.10 -25.34 0.75
CA ASP A 567 -4.22 -25.64 1.65
C ASP A 567 -4.69 -27.09 1.47
N TYR A 568 -4.60 -27.62 0.25
CA TYR A 568 -4.90 -29.02 -0.06
C TYR A 568 -3.79 -30.00 0.37
N GLN A 569 -2.58 -29.52 0.67
CA GLN A 569 -1.44 -30.38 1.00
C GLN A 569 -1.06 -30.33 2.48
N THR A 570 -1.30 -29.20 3.15
CA THR A 570 -0.92 -28.99 4.55
C THR A 570 -1.73 -29.90 5.48
N PRO A 571 -1.09 -30.78 6.28
CA PRO A 571 -1.79 -31.56 7.30
C PRO A 571 -2.40 -30.64 8.37
N GLY A 572 -3.60 -30.97 8.83
CA GLY A 572 -4.33 -30.13 9.79
C GLY A 572 -5.00 -28.90 9.18
N ARG A 573 -4.82 -28.63 7.88
CA ARG A 573 -5.60 -27.63 7.15
C ARG A 573 -6.94 -28.22 6.73
N CYS A 574 -8.02 -27.63 7.24
CA CYS A 574 -9.37 -28.10 6.98
C CYS A 574 -10.37 -26.93 6.92
N ILE A 575 -11.58 -27.21 6.50
CA ILE A 575 -12.69 -26.24 6.48
C ILE A 575 -13.74 -26.73 7.44
N MET A 576 -14.15 -25.87 8.37
CA MET A 576 -15.31 -26.15 9.22
C MET A 576 -16.54 -25.51 8.59
N VAL A 577 -17.53 -26.33 8.32
CA VAL A 577 -18.85 -25.94 7.83
C VAL A 577 -19.85 -26.14 8.96
N ILE A 578 -20.50 -25.06 9.35
CA ILE A 578 -21.62 -25.03 10.28
C ILE A 578 -22.83 -24.40 9.56
N PRO A 579 -24.05 -24.52 10.08
CA PRO A 579 -25.22 -23.87 9.47
C PRO A 579 -24.96 -22.37 9.18
N GLY A 580 -25.00 -22.00 7.90
CA GLY A 580 -24.81 -20.63 7.42
C GLY A 580 -23.37 -20.10 7.37
N LYS A 581 -22.34 -20.87 7.77
CA LYS A 581 -20.93 -20.40 7.74
C LYS A 581 -19.95 -21.51 7.38
N ALA A 582 -18.91 -21.13 6.64
CA ALA A 582 -17.75 -21.98 6.36
C ALA A 582 -16.46 -21.18 6.57
N ASN A 583 -15.48 -21.75 7.28
CA ASN A 583 -14.21 -21.09 7.54
C ASN A 583 -13.04 -22.04 7.34
N LEU A 584 -11.95 -21.53 6.74
CA LEU A 584 -10.67 -22.22 6.67
C LEU A 584 -10.02 -22.23 8.05
N LEU A 585 -9.48 -23.37 8.45
CA LEU A 585 -8.89 -23.60 9.77
C LEU A 585 -7.52 -24.25 9.66
N GLN A 586 -6.65 -23.93 10.63
CA GLN A 586 -5.50 -24.76 10.96
C GLN A 586 -5.71 -25.38 12.34
N ILE A 587 -5.68 -26.71 12.39
CA ILE A 587 -5.83 -27.49 13.63
C ILE A 587 -4.53 -27.44 14.44
N LEU A 588 -4.68 -27.45 15.77
CA LEU A 588 -3.56 -27.54 16.71
C LEU A 588 -2.77 -28.85 16.50
N SER A 589 -1.45 -28.73 16.34
CA SER A 589 -0.56 -29.88 16.22
C SER A 589 -0.05 -30.29 17.61
N PHE A 590 -0.17 -31.57 17.95
CA PHE A 590 0.52 -32.16 19.09
C PHE A 590 1.78 -32.83 18.54
N THR A 591 2.93 -32.20 18.76
CA THR A 591 4.25 -32.80 18.49
C THR A 591 4.59 -33.82 19.56
#